data_AF-A0A8C0T659-F1
#
_entry.id   AF-A0A8C0T659-F1
#
_cell.length_a   1.000
_cell.length_b   1.000
_cell.length_c   1.000
_cell.angle_alpha   90.00
_cell.angle_beta   90.00
_cell.angle_gamma   90.00
#
_symmetry.space_group_name_H-M   'P 1'
#
loop_
_entity.id
_entity.type
_entity.pdbx_description
1 polymer ?
#
loop_
_entity_poly.entity_id
_entity_poly.type
_entity_poly.pdbx_seq_one_letter_code
_entity_poly.pdbx_strand_id
1 'polypeptide(L)'
;MVDFPGYSLSGAVASFFLVLLTMRQPENWRVIGPTHPILARIGEDALLTCQLLPKRTAMHMKVTWYRSEPSTPVFAHWDGADVTEMQMEEYRGRVEVIKDGILEGKVTLKINNIQPSDNGEYWCCIQENNYCQETSLQLKVTGLGSAPYIHMEAPVESRIQLVCTAKGWFPEPQVYWEDITGEKLLAASEHLIQYENGLFYVEATLVVRNDSVENVSCLIHNPILNEKKSSVISIPEKFQNELASLKVIGPSQPILVRVGEDIQLTCYLSPETNAQSMEVRWIQSHRYPAVYVYADGEHVTEEQMSEYRGRTVLVNDAAEEGRLTLQIHNATVSDDGQYRCLFEKDGVYQEASFDLKVVGLGSSPQITIKEQKDGEIELICSSEGWFPEPHVKWKDMEGKIIPAFSEVMTEGSHGLFHVETSLLVTNSSIVNVTCTISNPHLDEEKMANFSLSEPMMNFSWKIVLILVLLLAALVGLVKRKSW
;
A
#
# COMPACT_ATOMS: atom_id res chain seq x y z
N MET A 1 70.93 51.18 -69.54
CA MET A 1 69.62 50.62 -69.87
C MET A 1 69.06 50.07 -68.57
N VAL A 2 68.08 50.81 -68.00
CA VAL A 2 67.17 50.48 -66.87
C VAL A 2 67.84 50.32 -65.48
N ASP A 3 67.79 51.26 -64.54
CA ASP A 3 66.71 51.89 -63.72
C ASP A 3 66.09 51.03 -62.59
N PHE A 4 66.46 51.38 -61.33
CA PHE A 4 65.74 51.43 -60.03
C PHE A 4 64.86 50.25 -59.51
N PRO A 5 64.44 50.22 -58.22
CA PRO A 5 65.19 50.17 -56.95
C PRO A 5 64.65 49.05 -56.01
N GLY A 6 65.21 48.98 -54.79
CA GLY A 6 64.99 47.89 -53.84
C GLY A 6 63.63 47.81 -53.14
N TYR A 7 63.38 46.68 -52.49
CA TYR A 7 62.69 46.60 -51.19
C TYR A 7 63.12 45.32 -50.47
N SER A 8 63.32 45.47 -49.16
CA SER A 8 63.72 44.45 -48.19
C SER A 8 62.67 43.35 -48.03
N LEU A 9 63.05 42.09 -48.26
CA LEU A 9 62.26 40.92 -47.91
C LEU A 9 62.54 40.45 -46.46
N SER A 10 62.69 41.39 -45.52
CA SER A 10 62.89 41.09 -44.08
C SER A 10 61.59 41.08 -43.26
N GLY A 11 60.42 41.30 -43.88
CA GLY A 11 59.13 41.37 -43.18
C GLY A 11 58.28 40.09 -43.20
N ALA A 12 58.34 39.30 -44.27
CA ALA A 12 57.39 38.19 -44.46
C ALA A 12 57.76 36.91 -43.69
N VAL A 13 59.06 36.64 -43.49
CA VAL A 13 59.52 35.45 -42.75
C VAL A 13 59.38 35.65 -41.23
N ALA A 14 59.57 36.88 -40.74
CA ALA A 14 59.33 37.21 -39.33
C ALA A 14 57.82 37.18 -38.97
N SER A 15 56.93 37.57 -39.90
CA SER A 15 55.48 37.47 -39.69
C SER A 15 54.96 36.04 -39.66
N PHE A 16 55.53 35.10 -40.43
CA PHE A 16 55.11 33.69 -40.35
C PHE A 16 55.58 33.01 -39.06
N PHE A 17 56.75 33.36 -38.53
CA PHE A 17 57.23 32.85 -37.23
C PHE A 17 56.52 33.51 -36.02
N LEU A 18 56.05 34.76 -36.14
CA LEU A 18 55.22 35.40 -35.11
C LEU A 18 53.77 34.90 -35.10
N VAL A 19 53.21 34.53 -36.25
CA VAL A 19 51.85 33.94 -36.34
C VAL A 19 51.83 32.47 -35.85
N LEU A 20 52.92 31.73 -35.97
CA LEU A 20 53.05 30.39 -35.39
C LEU A 20 53.31 30.38 -33.87
N LEU A 21 53.66 31.52 -33.26
CA LEU A 21 53.83 31.66 -31.80
C LEU A 21 52.62 32.30 -31.08
N THR A 22 51.55 32.66 -31.80
CA THR A 22 50.29 33.14 -31.20
C THR A 22 49.11 32.19 -31.39
N MET A 23 49.34 30.98 -31.89
CA MET A 23 48.44 29.86 -31.62
C MET A 23 48.63 29.47 -30.16
N ARG A 24 47.99 30.23 -29.24
CA ARG A 24 47.79 29.81 -27.86
C ARG A 24 47.11 28.44 -27.95
N GLN A 25 47.89 27.38 -27.72
CA GLN A 25 47.36 26.02 -27.62
C GLN A 25 46.12 26.11 -26.72
N PRO A 26 44.96 25.54 -27.10
CA PRO A 26 43.84 25.51 -26.18
C PRO A 26 44.38 24.85 -24.90
N GLU A 27 44.39 25.60 -23.80
CA GLU A 27 44.89 25.10 -22.52
C GLU A 27 44.07 23.85 -22.21
N ASN A 28 44.67 22.67 -22.39
CA ASN A 28 43.95 21.40 -22.30
C ASN A 28 43.67 21.11 -20.83
N TRP A 29 42.53 21.58 -20.33
CA TRP A 29 42.06 21.35 -18.97
C TRP A 29 41.03 20.23 -18.95
N ARG A 30 40.95 19.53 -17.81
CA ARG A 30 39.97 18.47 -17.55
C ARG A 30 39.43 18.58 -16.14
N VAL A 31 38.27 17.97 -15.91
CA VAL A 31 37.70 17.77 -14.58
C VAL A 31 38.00 16.35 -14.13
N ILE A 32 38.43 16.21 -12.88
CA ILE A 32 38.61 14.90 -12.24
C ILE A 32 37.77 14.79 -10.99
N GLY A 33 37.20 13.62 -10.78
CA GLY A 33 36.47 13.24 -9.57
C GLY A 33 37.22 12.17 -8.78
N PRO A 34 36.68 11.78 -7.62
CA PRO A 34 37.19 10.64 -6.86
C PRO A 34 37.04 9.35 -7.67
N THR A 35 38.06 8.48 -7.58
CA THR A 35 38.06 7.16 -8.24
C THR A 35 37.35 6.08 -7.43
N HIS A 36 37.09 6.33 -6.15
CA HIS A 36 36.38 5.43 -5.24
C HIS A 36 35.00 6.00 -4.90
N PRO A 37 33.98 5.14 -4.71
CA PRO A 37 32.68 5.60 -4.29
C PRO A 37 32.74 6.37 -2.97
N ILE A 38 32.00 7.48 -2.92
CA ILE A 38 31.78 8.24 -1.70
C ILE A 38 30.74 7.49 -0.88
N LEU A 39 31.05 7.17 0.36
CA LEU A 39 30.14 6.52 1.28
C LEU A 39 29.46 7.59 2.14
N ALA A 40 28.13 7.57 2.22
CA ALA A 40 27.37 8.45 3.09
C ALA A 40 26.29 7.67 3.84
N ARG A 41 26.08 8.01 5.12
CA ARG A 41 25.00 7.43 5.91
C ARG A 41 23.73 8.23 5.77
N ILE A 42 22.58 7.55 5.85
CA ILE A 42 21.27 8.20 5.84
C ILE A 42 21.19 9.19 7.02
N GLY A 43 20.67 10.38 6.75
CA GLY A 43 20.57 11.47 7.72
C GLY A 43 21.84 12.32 7.88
N GLU A 44 23.00 11.86 7.40
CA GLU A 44 24.24 12.64 7.36
C GLU A 44 24.33 13.50 6.09
N ASP A 45 25.36 14.33 6.00
CA ASP A 45 25.66 15.12 4.80
C ASP A 45 26.72 14.41 3.94
N ALA A 46 26.57 14.45 2.62
CA ALA A 46 27.59 13.96 1.68
C ALA A 46 28.32 15.10 0.97
N LEU A 47 29.63 14.95 0.77
CA LEU A 47 30.47 15.89 0.05
C LEU A 47 30.98 15.29 -1.26
N LEU A 48 30.46 15.77 -2.38
CA LEU A 48 30.82 15.34 -3.72
C LEU A 48 31.76 16.38 -4.31
N THR A 49 33.01 16.01 -4.58
CA THR A 49 34.05 16.96 -5.00
C THR A 49 34.60 16.64 -6.38
N CYS A 50 34.72 17.65 -7.23
CA CYS A 50 35.46 17.60 -8.48
C CYS A 50 36.56 18.69 -8.49
N GLN A 51 37.57 18.48 -9.33
CA GLN A 51 38.77 19.32 -9.35
C GLN A 51 39.24 19.55 -10.79
N LEU A 52 39.56 20.81 -11.13
CA LEU A 52 40.20 21.15 -12.39
C LEU A 52 41.68 20.74 -12.39
N LEU A 53 42.13 20.19 -13.51
CA LEU A 53 43.53 19.93 -13.82
C LEU A 53 43.92 20.56 -15.16
N PRO A 54 45.01 21.37 -15.23
CA PRO A 54 45.80 21.85 -14.09
C PRO A 54 44.98 22.76 -13.15
N LYS A 55 45.41 22.90 -11.89
CA LYS A 55 44.74 23.74 -10.89
C LYS A 55 44.64 25.19 -11.39
N ARG A 56 43.42 25.73 -11.42
CA ARG A 56 43.11 27.09 -11.89
C ARG A 56 41.79 27.54 -11.30
N THR A 57 41.53 28.85 -11.30
CA THR A 57 40.27 29.37 -10.78
C THR A 57 39.06 28.86 -11.58
N ALA A 58 38.04 28.39 -10.88
CA ALA A 58 36.71 28.07 -11.41
C ALA A 58 35.68 29.17 -11.10
N MET A 59 36.11 30.29 -10.51
CA MET A 59 35.20 31.34 -10.00
C MET A 59 34.30 31.96 -11.09
N HIS A 60 34.78 32.00 -12.34
CA HIS A 60 34.06 32.54 -13.49
C HIS A 60 33.57 31.46 -14.45
N MET A 61 33.60 30.20 -14.02
CA MET A 61 33.11 29.07 -14.80
C MET A 61 31.71 28.66 -14.32
N LYS A 62 30.89 28.13 -15.23
CA LYS A 62 29.63 27.49 -14.86
C LYS A 62 29.94 26.16 -14.21
N VAL A 63 29.30 25.86 -13.08
CA VAL A 63 29.38 24.54 -12.47
C VAL A 63 27.98 23.95 -12.41
N THR A 64 27.83 22.75 -12.97
CA THR A 64 26.57 22.01 -12.99
C THR A 64 26.80 20.63 -12.42
N TRP A 65 25.99 20.27 -11.43
CA TRP A 65 25.90 18.93 -10.86
C TRP A 65 24.58 18.30 -11.28
N TYR A 66 24.62 17.10 -11.84
CA TYR A 66 23.42 16.40 -12.30
C TYR A 66 23.56 14.88 -12.14
N ARG A 67 22.44 14.15 -12.25
CA ARG A 67 22.42 12.68 -12.18
C ARG A 67 22.30 12.07 -13.57
N SER A 68 21.16 12.27 -14.24
CA SER A 68 20.89 11.69 -15.56
C SER A 68 20.93 12.72 -16.67
N GLU A 69 20.33 13.89 -16.49
CA GLU A 69 20.24 14.92 -17.53
C GLU A 69 20.74 16.29 -17.03
N PRO A 70 21.63 16.98 -17.76
CA PRO A 70 22.13 18.30 -17.38
C PRO A 70 21.07 19.42 -17.39
N SER A 71 19.95 19.22 -18.11
CA SER A 71 18.84 20.17 -18.21
C SER A 71 18.05 20.28 -16.90
N THR A 72 18.06 19.23 -16.08
CA THR A 72 17.40 19.16 -14.77
C THR A 72 18.46 18.83 -13.71
N PRO A 73 19.31 19.81 -13.34
CA PRO A 73 20.44 19.56 -12.45
C PRO A 73 20.04 19.38 -10.98
N VAL A 74 20.87 18.64 -10.25
CA VAL A 74 20.87 18.61 -8.78
C VAL A 74 21.22 20.00 -8.23
N PHE A 75 22.19 20.66 -8.87
CA PHE A 75 22.60 22.03 -8.57
C PHE A 75 23.26 22.66 -9.80
N ALA A 76 23.01 23.95 -10.03
CA ALA A 76 23.74 24.70 -11.06
C ALA A 76 24.07 26.11 -10.56
N HIS A 77 25.30 26.56 -10.86
CA HIS A 77 25.77 27.91 -10.57
C HIS A 77 26.20 28.60 -11.87
N TRP A 78 25.67 29.80 -12.10
CA TRP A 78 25.95 30.61 -13.27
C TRP A 78 26.05 32.09 -12.89
N ASP A 79 27.09 32.77 -13.38
CA ASP A 79 27.25 34.23 -13.27
C ASP A 79 27.10 34.79 -11.84
N GLY A 80 27.67 34.09 -10.86
CA GLY A 80 27.63 34.50 -9.46
C GLY A 80 26.30 34.23 -8.74
N ALA A 81 25.31 33.64 -9.40
CA ALA A 81 24.02 33.26 -8.82
C ALA A 81 23.74 31.75 -8.94
N ASP A 82 23.01 31.21 -7.97
CA ASP A 82 22.53 29.83 -7.99
C ASP A 82 21.24 29.77 -8.83
N VAL A 83 21.15 28.76 -9.71
CA VAL A 83 20.03 28.59 -10.62
C VAL A 83 19.04 27.60 -10.01
N THR A 84 18.00 28.12 -9.35
CA THR A 84 17.03 27.31 -8.59
C THR A 84 15.82 26.86 -9.40
N GLU A 85 15.46 27.55 -10.48
CA GLU A 85 14.24 27.27 -11.25
C GLU A 85 14.26 25.89 -11.93
N MET A 86 15.42 25.49 -12.47
CA MET A 86 15.62 24.21 -13.15
C MET A 86 16.08 23.08 -12.22
N GLN A 87 16.22 23.37 -10.92
CA GLN A 87 16.72 22.42 -9.95
C GLN A 87 15.71 21.28 -9.73
N MET A 88 16.22 20.04 -9.72
CA MET A 88 15.47 18.85 -9.32
C MET A 88 14.77 19.06 -7.97
N GLU A 89 13.47 18.77 -7.94
CA GLU A 89 12.60 19.09 -6.79
C GLU A 89 13.09 18.39 -5.50
N GLU A 90 13.58 17.16 -5.61
CA GLU A 90 14.04 16.34 -4.48
C GLU A 90 15.28 16.90 -3.76
N TYR A 91 16.03 17.79 -4.43
CA TYR A 91 17.25 18.41 -3.92
C TYR A 91 17.06 19.86 -3.47
N ARG A 92 15.88 20.46 -3.70
CA ARG A 92 15.61 21.85 -3.32
C ARG A 92 15.73 22.05 -1.81
N GLY A 93 16.51 23.05 -1.43
CA GLY A 93 16.81 23.35 -0.02
C GLY A 93 17.70 22.32 0.69
N ARG A 94 18.15 21.26 0.00
CA ARG A 94 19.05 20.23 0.56
C ARG A 94 20.48 20.35 0.09
N VAL A 95 20.77 21.09 -0.98
CA VAL A 95 22.12 21.17 -1.54
C VAL A 95 22.71 22.55 -1.44
N GLU A 96 24.03 22.60 -1.25
CA GLU A 96 24.83 23.82 -1.27
C GLU A 96 26.19 23.54 -1.91
N VAL A 97 26.81 24.55 -2.52
CA VAL A 97 28.18 24.41 -3.04
C VAL A 97 29.16 25.10 -2.12
N ILE A 98 30.13 24.31 -1.64
CA ILE A 98 31.28 24.78 -0.88
C ILE A 98 32.33 25.27 -1.88
N LYS A 99 32.61 26.58 -1.82
CA LYS A 99 33.56 27.27 -2.72
C LYS A 99 34.98 27.34 -2.14
N ASP A 100 35.26 26.61 -1.07
CA ASP A 100 36.59 26.52 -0.48
C ASP A 100 37.56 25.86 -1.46
N GLY A 101 38.53 26.63 -1.95
CA GLY A 101 39.47 26.19 -2.98
C GLY A 101 38.98 26.41 -4.42
N ILE A 102 37.92 27.20 -4.64
CA ILE A 102 37.45 27.54 -6.00
C ILE A 102 38.53 28.27 -6.83
N LEU A 103 39.42 29.02 -6.18
CA LEU A 103 40.58 29.66 -6.83
C LEU A 103 41.61 28.64 -7.36
N GLU A 104 41.63 27.43 -6.79
CA GLU A 104 42.42 26.30 -7.27
C GLU A 104 41.60 25.36 -8.17
N GLY A 105 40.32 25.64 -8.39
CA GLY A 105 39.44 24.86 -9.25
C GLY A 105 38.82 23.65 -8.55
N LYS A 106 38.80 23.66 -7.21
CA LYS A 106 38.08 22.69 -6.39
C LYS A 106 36.64 23.15 -6.24
N VAL A 107 35.69 22.28 -6.56
CA VAL A 107 34.26 22.55 -6.35
C VAL A 107 33.62 21.37 -5.66
N THR A 108 32.93 21.62 -4.55
CA THR A 108 32.31 20.58 -3.73
C THR A 108 30.81 20.85 -3.61
N LEU A 109 29.99 19.91 -4.05
CA LEU A 109 28.57 19.84 -3.76
C LEU A 109 28.37 19.16 -2.41
N LYS A 110 27.73 19.85 -1.47
CA LYS A 110 27.25 19.29 -0.22
C LYS A 110 25.76 18.98 -0.35
N ILE A 111 25.40 17.73 -0.11
CA ILE A 111 24.00 17.27 -0.05
C ILE A 111 23.68 17.01 1.41
N ASN A 112 22.73 17.75 1.97
CA ASN A 112 22.31 17.63 3.37
C ASN A 112 21.24 16.54 3.53
N ASN A 113 21.27 15.87 4.69
CA ASN A 113 20.29 14.88 5.11
C ASN A 113 20.06 13.78 4.04
N ILE A 114 21.09 12.97 3.78
CA ILE A 114 21.10 11.93 2.74
C ILE A 114 19.93 10.95 2.91
N GLN A 115 19.30 10.60 1.79
CA GLN A 115 18.19 9.66 1.68
C GLN A 115 18.58 8.45 0.82
N PRO A 116 17.91 7.29 0.95
CA PRO A 116 18.11 6.12 0.09
C PRO A 116 18.12 6.42 -1.41
N SER A 117 17.23 7.31 -1.87
CA SER A 117 17.09 7.73 -3.27
C SER A 117 18.31 8.48 -3.82
N ASP A 118 19.16 9.04 -2.95
CA ASP A 118 20.38 9.74 -3.35
C ASP A 118 21.48 8.79 -3.83
N ASN A 119 21.35 7.49 -3.57
CA ASN A 119 22.29 6.47 -4.05
C ASN A 119 22.37 6.47 -5.58
N GLY A 120 23.58 6.59 -6.13
CA GLY A 120 23.77 6.54 -7.57
C GLY A 120 24.97 7.33 -8.07
N GLU A 121 25.03 7.46 -9.39
CA GLU A 121 26.05 8.22 -10.08
C GLU A 121 25.66 9.70 -10.16
N TYR A 122 26.65 10.57 -10.00
CA TYR A 122 26.57 12.02 -10.14
C TYR A 122 27.64 12.49 -11.10
N TRP A 123 27.33 13.55 -11.83
CA TRP A 123 28.21 14.17 -12.80
C TRP A 123 28.52 15.60 -12.37
N CYS A 124 29.80 15.96 -12.36
CA CYS A 124 30.25 17.33 -12.23
C CYS A 124 30.70 17.85 -13.60
N CYS A 125 29.96 18.79 -14.16
CA CYS A 125 30.32 19.54 -15.35
C CYS A 125 30.82 20.93 -14.95
N ILE A 126 32.05 21.25 -15.34
CA ILE A 126 32.59 22.61 -15.28
C ILE A 126 32.67 23.12 -16.71
N GLN A 127 32.07 24.28 -16.98
CA GLN A 127 31.94 24.83 -18.32
C GLN A 127 32.54 26.24 -18.39
N GLU A 128 33.40 26.44 -19.39
CA GLU A 128 33.98 27.73 -19.79
C GLU A 128 33.52 28.03 -21.23
N ASN A 129 32.84 29.15 -21.46
CA ASN A 129 32.13 29.45 -22.71
C ASN A 129 31.11 28.34 -23.07
N ASN A 130 31.24 27.70 -24.23
CA ASN A 130 30.34 26.63 -24.70
C ASN A 130 30.92 25.22 -24.51
N TYR A 131 32.04 25.08 -23.80
CA TYR A 131 32.72 23.79 -23.64
C TYR A 131 32.63 23.32 -22.19
N CYS A 132 31.96 22.19 -21.97
CA CYS A 132 31.91 21.49 -20.70
C CYS A 132 32.95 20.37 -20.68
N GLN A 133 33.71 20.29 -19.59
CA GLN A 133 34.42 19.07 -19.21
C GLN A 133 33.75 18.52 -17.97
N GLU A 134 33.65 17.19 -17.91
CA GLU A 134 32.92 16.51 -16.87
C GLU A 134 33.62 15.26 -16.35
N THR A 135 33.20 14.85 -15.17
CA THR A 135 33.63 13.62 -14.53
C THR A 135 32.44 13.04 -13.76
N SER A 136 32.32 11.72 -13.73
CA SER A 136 31.33 11.05 -12.90
C SER A 136 31.94 10.59 -11.58
N LEU A 137 31.09 10.48 -10.57
CA LEU A 137 31.41 9.95 -9.26
C LEU A 137 30.22 9.20 -8.67
N GLN A 138 30.52 8.15 -7.92
CA GLN A 138 29.51 7.27 -7.34
C GLN A 138 29.27 7.65 -5.88
N LEU A 139 28.02 7.95 -5.51
CA LEU A 139 27.57 8.01 -4.13
C LEU A 139 26.94 6.66 -3.77
N LYS A 140 27.47 6.03 -2.71
CA LYS A 140 26.89 4.83 -2.09
C LYS A 140 26.26 5.23 -0.76
N VAL A 141 24.94 5.08 -0.68
CA VAL A 141 24.19 5.37 0.55
C VAL A 141 24.05 4.10 1.38
N THR A 142 24.15 4.24 2.70
CA THR A 142 23.99 3.13 3.66
C THR A 142 23.30 3.60 4.94
N GLY A 143 22.66 2.69 5.67
CA GLY A 143 21.97 2.96 6.93
C GLY A 143 21.98 1.73 7.81
N LEU A 144 22.31 1.92 9.10
CA LEU A 144 22.16 0.89 10.11
C LEU A 144 20.79 1.03 10.76
N GLY A 145 19.96 0.01 10.62
CA GLY A 145 18.64 -0.01 11.23
C GLY A 145 18.67 -0.26 12.74
N SER A 146 17.52 -0.54 13.32
CA SER A 146 17.38 -0.95 14.71
C SER A 146 18.15 -2.24 15.00
N ALA A 147 18.53 -2.46 16.25
CA ALA A 147 18.93 -3.80 16.68
C ALA A 147 17.78 -4.79 16.42
N PRO A 148 18.08 -6.04 16.05
CA PRO A 148 17.04 -7.05 15.90
C PRO A 148 16.35 -7.28 17.24
N TYR A 149 15.03 -7.48 17.18
CA TYR A 149 14.22 -7.86 18.32
C TYR A 149 13.70 -9.28 18.09
N ILE A 150 14.02 -10.20 19.01
CA ILE A 150 13.58 -11.59 18.92
C ILE A 150 12.45 -11.80 19.91
N HIS A 151 11.36 -12.40 19.45
CA HIS A 151 10.24 -12.79 20.29
C HIS A 151 9.77 -14.21 19.93
N MET A 152 9.09 -14.85 20.89
CA MET A 152 8.55 -16.19 20.74
C MET A 152 7.09 -16.14 20.29
N GLU A 153 6.74 -16.86 19.24
CA GLU A 153 5.34 -17.09 18.82
C GLU A 153 4.81 -18.44 19.33
N ALA A 154 3.49 -18.53 19.46
CA ALA A 154 2.80 -19.67 20.03
C ALA A 154 3.15 -20.97 19.28
N PRO A 155 3.27 -22.10 19.98
CA PRO A 155 3.68 -23.34 19.35
C PRO A 155 2.59 -23.88 18.42
N VAL A 156 2.88 -23.94 17.12
CA VAL A 156 2.11 -24.76 16.19
C VAL A 156 2.59 -26.20 16.35
N GLU A 157 1.74 -27.08 16.88
CA GLU A 157 2.02 -28.52 17.06
C GLU A 157 3.26 -28.81 17.93
N SER A 158 3.39 -28.15 19.09
CA SER A 158 4.48 -28.37 20.05
C SER A 158 5.89 -27.94 19.57
N ARG A 159 5.99 -27.01 18.63
CA ARG A 159 7.26 -26.47 18.11
C ARG A 159 7.37 -24.97 18.39
N ILE A 160 8.48 -24.53 18.99
CA ILE A 160 8.71 -23.11 19.31
C ILE A 160 9.08 -22.37 18.02
N GLN A 161 8.39 -21.26 17.75
CA GLN A 161 8.75 -20.36 16.65
C GLN A 161 9.37 -19.09 17.22
N LEU A 162 10.57 -18.75 16.74
CA LEU A 162 11.25 -17.50 17.07
C LEU A 162 11.14 -16.57 15.89
N VAL A 163 10.67 -15.34 16.11
CA VAL A 163 10.57 -14.33 15.07
C VAL A 163 11.51 -13.18 15.41
N CYS A 164 12.37 -12.85 14.47
CA CYS A 164 13.33 -11.76 14.54
C CYS A 164 12.87 -10.61 13.65
N THR A 165 12.70 -9.42 14.23
CA THR A 165 12.28 -8.22 13.50
C THR A 165 13.28 -7.08 13.63
N ALA A 166 13.44 -6.27 12.58
CA ALA A 166 14.21 -5.03 12.64
C ALA A 166 13.76 -4.03 11.57
N LYS A 167 13.97 -2.74 11.81
CA LYS A 167 13.53 -1.65 10.92
C LYS A 167 14.67 -0.72 10.53
N GLY A 168 14.55 -0.08 9.37
CA GLY A 168 15.42 1.06 8.99
C GLY A 168 16.77 0.67 8.40
N TRP A 169 16.90 -0.52 7.82
CA TRP A 169 18.16 -0.97 7.19
C TRP A 169 18.27 -0.49 5.75
N PHE A 170 19.47 -0.10 5.31
CA PHE A 170 19.74 0.21 3.91
C PHE A 170 21.22 -0.02 3.57
N PRO A 171 21.56 -0.58 2.40
CA PRO A 171 20.67 -1.20 1.41
C PRO A 171 20.04 -2.49 1.99
N GLU A 172 19.43 -3.32 1.14
CA GLU A 172 18.92 -4.63 1.54
C GLU A 172 19.93 -5.39 2.44
N PRO A 173 19.57 -5.70 3.69
CA PRO A 173 20.47 -6.34 4.64
C PRO A 173 20.50 -7.85 4.45
N GLN A 174 21.48 -8.51 5.06
CA GLN A 174 21.56 -9.97 5.12
C GLN A 174 21.20 -10.47 6.52
N VAL A 175 20.34 -11.47 6.62
CA VAL A 175 19.84 -12.00 7.89
C VAL A 175 20.36 -13.41 8.12
N TYR A 176 20.81 -13.69 9.34
CA TYR A 176 21.28 -15.01 9.73
C TYR A 176 20.77 -15.36 11.13
N TRP A 177 20.45 -16.63 11.31
CA TRP A 177 20.28 -17.23 12.63
C TRP A 177 21.54 -18.00 12.98
N GLU A 178 22.05 -17.85 14.19
CA GLU A 178 23.20 -18.59 14.72
C GLU A 178 22.84 -19.19 16.07
N ASP A 179 23.32 -20.41 16.34
CA ASP A 179 23.24 -21.00 17.68
C ASP A 179 24.35 -20.48 18.61
N ILE A 180 24.41 -20.99 19.85
CA ILE A 180 25.43 -20.61 20.84
C ILE A 180 26.87 -20.93 20.41
N THR A 181 27.07 -21.87 19.48
CA THR A 181 28.38 -22.24 18.96
C THR A 181 28.78 -21.40 17.74
N GLY A 182 27.86 -20.59 17.22
CA GLY A 182 28.02 -19.81 16.00
C GLY A 182 27.70 -20.60 14.73
N GLU A 183 27.07 -21.77 14.85
CA GLU A 183 26.60 -22.53 13.69
C GLU A 183 25.36 -21.87 13.09
N LYS A 184 25.33 -21.74 11.76
CA LYS A 184 24.21 -21.10 11.06
C LYS A 184 22.99 -22.02 11.07
N LEU A 185 21.88 -21.50 11.57
CA LEU A 185 20.58 -22.17 11.58
C LEU A 185 19.77 -21.78 10.35
N LEU A 186 18.97 -22.73 9.85
CA LEU A 186 18.10 -22.50 8.71
C LEU A 186 16.81 -21.79 9.16
N ALA A 187 16.58 -20.59 8.64
CA ALA A 187 15.30 -19.91 8.80
C ALA A 187 14.17 -20.72 8.15
N ALA A 188 13.00 -20.72 8.80
CA ALA A 188 11.77 -21.24 8.23
C ALA A 188 11.17 -20.29 7.19
N SER A 189 11.29 -18.98 7.43
CA SER A 189 10.92 -17.92 6.48
C SER A 189 11.79 -16.68 6.69
N GLU A 190 11.95 -15.90 5.62
CA GLU A 190 12.65 -14.61 5.64
C GLU A 190 11.91 -13.65 4.70
N HIS A 191 11.45 -12.54 5.25
CA HIS A 191 10.73 -11.48 4.56
C HIS A 191 11.49 -10.16 4.72
N LEU A 192 11.92 -9.61 3.59
CA LEU A 192 12.56 -8.30 3.49
C LEU A 192 11.58 -7.35 2.80
N ILE A 193 10.98 -6.46 3.57
CA ILE A 193 9.94 -5.54 3.09
C ILE A 193 10.55 -4.16 2.94
N GLN A 194 10.48 -3.58 1.74
CA GLN A 194 10.96 -2.22 1.49
C GLN A 194 9.81 -1.22 1.67
N TYR A 195 10.01 -0.22 2.54
CA TYR A 195 9.08 0.89 2.70
C TYR A 195 9.20 1.90 1.54
N GLU A 196 8.21 2.79 1.41
CA GLU A 196 8.21 3.86 0.39
C GLU A 196 9.43 4.77 0.44
N ASN A 197 10.00 4.98 1.64
CA ASN A 197 11.23 5.76 1.83
C ASN A 197 12.51 5.01 1.42
N GLY A 198 12.40 3.76 0.96
CA GLY A 198 13.49 2.91 0.50
C GLY A 198 14.18 2.07 1.59
N LEU A 199 13.84 2.27 2.87
CA LEU A 199 14.39 1.50 3.99
C LEU A 199 13.76 0.11 4.09
N PHE A 200 14.52 -0.86 4.59
CA PHE A 200 14.07 -2.24 4.77
C PHE A 200 13.61 -2.52 6.20
N TYR A 201 12.49 -3.21 6.29
CA TYR A 201 12.05 -3.99 7.44
C TYR A 201 12.40 -5.46 7.23
N VAL A 202 12.92 -6.07 8.28
CA VAL A 202 13.36 -7.45 8.34
C VAL A 202 12.39 -8.21 9.22
N GLU A 203 11.91 -9.36 8.74
CA GLU A 203 11.21 -10.36 9.52
C GLU A 203 11.70 -11.74 9.13
N ALA A 204 12.35 -12.44 10.06
CA ALA A 204 12.83 -13.79 9.84
C ALA A 204 12.32 -14.71 10.93
N THR A 205 11.88 -15.91 10.54
CA THR A 205 11.32 -16.91 11.47
C THR A 205 12.23 -18.11 11.55
N LEU A 206 12.47 -18.61 12.76
CA LEU A 206 13.18 -19.86 13.04
C LEU A 206 12.24 -20.81 13.79
N VAL A 207 12.13 -22.06 13.31
CA VAL A 207 11.37 -23.11 14.00
C VAL A 207 12.35 -24.00 14.75
N VAL A 208 12.31 -23.95 16.08
CA VAL A 208 13.17 -24.75 16.96
C VAL A 208 12.52 -26.10 17.19
N ARG A 209 13.19 -27.17 16.75
CA ARG A 209 12.70 -28.56 16.82
C ARG A 209 13.32 -29.40 17.93
N ASN A 210 14.46 -28.95 18.47
CA ASN A 210 15.28 -29.72 19.39
C ASN A 210 15.40 -28.99 20.73
N ASP A 211 15.34 -29.75 21.81
CA ASP A 211 15.42 -29.30 23.21
C ASP A 211 16.81 -28.77 23.62
N SER A 212 17.80 -28.93 22.75
CA SER A 212 19.22 -28.67 23.01
C SER A 212 19.70 -27.29 22.55
N VAL A 213 18.83 -26.49 21.91
CA VAL A 213 19.18 -25.12 21.50
C VAL A 213 18.83 -24.17 22.65
N GLU A 214 19.81 -23.87 23.50
CA GLU A 214 19.62 -23.01 24.67
C GLU A 214 19.54 -21.53 24.31
N ASN A 215 20.48 -21.06 23.47
CA ASN A 215 20.57 -19.67 23.04
C ASN A 215 20.59 -19.59 21.52
N VAL A 216 19.76 -18.70 20.98
CA VAL A 216 19.71 -18.40 19.56
C VAL A 216 19.99 -16.92 19.36
N SER A 217 20.83 -16.63 18.38
CA SER A 217 21.11 -15.28 17.92
C SER A 217 20.48 -15.02 16.55
N CYS A 218 19.83 -13.87 16.41
CA CYS A 218 19.50 -13.30 15.11
C CYS A 218 20.50 -12.19 14.79
N LEU A 219 21.10 -12.23 13.61
CA LEU A 219 22.10 -11.28 13.14
C LEU A 219 21.63 -10.63 11.85
N ILE A 220 21.73 -9.31 11.79
CA ILE A 220 21.45 -8.52 10.59
C ILE A 220 22.73 -7.80 10.19
N HIS A 221 23.16 -8.03 8.96
CA HIS A 221 24.43 -7.58 8.41
C HIS A 221 24.22 -6.56 7.29
N ASN A 222 24.90 -5.42 7.39
CA ASN A 222 24.95 -4.39 6.35
C ASN A 222 26.13 -4.68 5.40
N PRO A 223 25.87 -4.99 4.12
CA PRO A 223 26.92 -5.43 3.19
C PRO A 223 27.87 -4.31 2.73
N ILE A 224 27.48 -3.03 2.90
CA ILE A 224 28.33 -1.88 2.52
C ILE A 224 29.26 -1.49 3.66
N LEU A 225 28.73 -1.40 4.88
CA LEU A 225 29.51 -1.06 6.07
C LEU A 225 30.30 -2.26 6.61
N ASN A 226 29.91 -3.48 6.23
CA ASN A 226 30.40 -4.72 6.83
C ASN A 226 30.23 -4.72 8.37
N GLU A 227 29.14 -4.10 8.82
CA GLU A 227 28.74 -3.98 10.22
C GLU A 227 27.51 -4.86 10.46
N LYS A 228 27.41 -5.48 11.63
CA LYS A 228 26.27 -6.32 12.00
C LYS A 228 25.68 -5.90 13.34
N LYS A 229 24.36 -6.03 13.49
CA LYS A 229 23.67 -5.96 14.77
C LYS A 229 23.06 -7.32 15.07
N SER A 230 23.15 -7.74 16.32
CA SER A 230 22.59 -9.01 16.75
C SER A 230 21.79 -8.87 18.03
N SER A 231 20.91 -9.83 18.24
CA SER A 231 20.17 -10.01 19.47
C SER A 231 20.19 -11.49 19.79
N VAL A 232 20.14 -11.81 21.07
CA VAL A 232 20.19 -13.18 21.58
C VAL A 232 18.95 -13.39 22.42
N ILE A 233 18.28 -14.52 22.19
CA ILE A 233 17.22 -15.00 23.05
C ILE A 233 17.66 -16.32 23.68
N SER A 234 17.48 -16.43 24.98
CA SER A 234 17.59 -17.70 25.69
C SER A 234 16.23 -18.35 25.70
N ILE A 235 16.15 -19.61 25.27
CA ILE A 235 14.95 -20.44 25.37
C ILE A 235 14.98 -21.07 26.77
N PRO A 236 14.21 -20.59 27.76
CA PRO A 236 14.36 -21.03 29.14
C PRO A 236 14.01 -22.52 29.30
N GLU A 237 14.75 -23.33 30.07
CA GLU A 237 14.37 -24.74 30.35
C GLU A 237 12.93 -24.89 30.89
N LYS A 238 12.42 -23.84 31.56
CA LYS A 238 11.04 -23.76 32.08
C LYS A 238 9.97 -23.82 30.98
N PHE A 239 10.31 -23.49 29.72
CA PHE A 239 9.43 -23.59 28.56
C PHE A 239 8.97 -25.02 28.28
N GLN A 240 9.82 -26.04 28.55
CA GLN A 240 9.47 -27.44 28.29
C GLN A 240 8.34 -27.95 29.19
N ASN A 241 8.13 -27.32 30.36
CA ASN A 241 7.10 -27.71 31.33
C ASN A 241 5.93 -26.71 31.46
N GLU A 242 6.11 -25.41 31.15
CA GLU A 242 5.04 -24.40 31.29
C GLU A 242 4.26 -24.07 30.01
N LEU A 243 4.82 -24.32 28.81
CA LEU A 243 4.08 -24.21 27.54
C LEU A 243 2.90 -25.21 27.43
N ALA A 244 2.80 -26.16 28.36
CA ALA A 244 1.70 -27.11 28.43
C ALA A 244 0.53 -26.63 29.31
N SER A 245 0.68 -25.54 30.07
CA SER A 245 -0.33 -25.17 31.06
C SER A 245 -1.32 -24.12 30.59
N LEU A 246 -0.91 -23.05 29.90
CA LEU A 246 -1.76 -21.91 29.56
C LEU A 246 -2.06 -21.85 28.06
N LYS A 247 -3.33 -21.97 27.69
CA LYS A 247 -3.81 -21.87 26.31
C LYS A 247 -4.68 -20.63 26.16
N VAL A 248 -4.54 -19.92 25.05
CA VAL A 248 -5.52 -18.92 24.64
C VAL A 248 -6.61 -19.62 23.85
N ILE A 249 -7.86 -19.36 24.19
CA ILE A 249 -9.02 -19.91 23.51
C ILE A 249 -9.83 -18.74 22.97
N GLY A 250 -10.03 -18.76 21.66
CA GLY A 250 -10.91 -17.85 20.94
C GLY A 250 -12.23 -18.51 20.55
N PRO A 251 -13.09 -17.79 19.82
CA PRO A 251 -14.29 -18.32 19.21
C PRO A 251 -13.97 -19.55 18.33
N SER A 252 -14.69 -20.65 18.54
CA SER A 252 -14.52 -21.87 17.75
C SER A 252 -15.29 -21.87 16.43
N GLN A 253 -16.22 -20.92 16.25
CA GLN A 253 -17.00 -20.74 15.04
C GLN A 253 -16.78 -19.31 14.52
N PRO A 254 -16.90 -19.09 13.20
CA PRO A 254 -16.83 -17.75 12.64
C PRO A 254 -17.86 -16.83 13.29
N ILE A 255 -17.42 -15.64 13.68
CA ILE A 255 -18.31 -14.60 14.19
C ILE A 255 -18.98 -13.94 12.97
N LEU A 256 -20.30 -13.87 12.96
CA LEU A 256 -21.07 -13.23 11.91
C LEU A 256 -21.61 -11.88 12.41
N VAL A 257 -21.33 -10.78 11.69
CA VAL A 257 -21.74 -9.42 12.09
C VAL A 257 -22.29 -8.66 10.89
N ARG A 258 -23.40 -7.92 11.04
CA ARG A 258 -23.89 -7.08 9.94
C ARG A 258 -23.12 -5.78 9.85
N VAL A 259 -22.99 -5.23 8.65
CA VAL A 259 -22.42 -3.89 8.44
C VAL A 259 -23.17 -2.88 9.31
N GLY A 260 -22.42 -2.07 10.05
CA GLY A 260 -22.94 -1.08 11.00
C GLY A 260 -23.18 -1.58 12.43
N GLU A 261 -23.16 -2.89 12.68
CA GLU A 261 -23.28 -3.45 14.04
C GLU A 261 -21.92 -3.43 14.78
N ASP A 262 -21.96 -3.65 16.09
CA ASP A 262 -20.76 -3.76 16.92
C ASP A 262 -20.21 -5.20 16.90
N ILE A 263 -18.90 -5.32 16.73
CA ILE A 263 -18.16 -6.59 16.74
C ILE A 263 -17.66 -6.85 18.17
N GLN A 264 -17.73 -8.10 18.64
CA GLN A 264 -17.14 -8.52 19.91
C GLN A 264 -16.17 -9.69 19.72
N LEU A 265 -14.89 -9.43 19.95
CA LEU A 265 -13.81 -10.41 19.80
C LEU A 265 -13.32 -10.84 21.19
N THR A 266 -13.88 -11.95 21.70
CA THR A 266 -13.57 -12.45 23.05
C THR A 266 -12.52 -13.54 23.01
N CYS A 267 -11.49 -13.41 23.84
CA CYS A 267 -10.52 -14.47 24.09
C CYS A 267 -10.32 -14.69 25.59
N TYR A 268 -9.99 -15.92 25.97
CA TYR A 268 -9.76 -16.28 27.35
C TYR A 268 -8.61 -17.26 27.54
N LEU A 269 -8.04 -17.24 28.74
CA LEU A 269 -6.97 -18.16 29.14
C LEU A 269 -7.54 -19.44 29.74
N SER A 270 -6.91 -20.58 29.43
CA SER A 270 -7.22 -21.88 30.02
C SER A 270 -5.94 -22.54 30.54
N PRO A 271 -5.82 -22.81 31.84
CA PRO A 271 -6.80 -22.54 32.90
C PRO A 271 -6.95 -21.03 33.18
N GLU A 272 -8.04 -20.67 33.84
CA GLU A 272 -8.32 -19.30 34.27
C GLU A 272 -7.11 -18.72 35.02
N THR A 273 -6.62 -17.58 34.54
CA THR A 273 -5.39 -16.94 35.01
C THR A 273 -5.54 -15.44 34.84
N ASN A 274 -5.17 -14.66 35.86
CA ASN A 274 -5.27 -13.20 35.79
C ASN A 274 -4.43 -12.63 34.63
N ALA A 275 -5.09 -11.86 33.74
CA ALA A 275 -4.50 -11.21 32.58
C ALA A 275 -4.38 -9.67 32.72
N GLN A 276 -4.69 -9.08 33.88
CA GLN A 276 -4.64 -7.63 34.09
C GLN A 276 -3.25 -7.05 33.84
N SER A 277 -2.20 -7.78 34.20
CA SER A 277 -0.80 -7.38 34.02
C SER A 277 -0.16 -7.95 32.75
N MET A 278 -0.93 -8.59 31.87
CA MET A 278 -0.41 -9.15 30.62
C MET A 278 -0.54 -8.13 29.49
N GLU A 279 0.37 -8.20 28.51
CA GLU A 279 0.15 -7.55 27.23
C GLU A 279 -0.80 -8.40 26.38
N VAL A 280 -1.86 -7.79 25.86
CA VAL A 280 -2.86 -8.47 25.01
C VAL A 280 -3.08 -7.70 23.72
N ARG A 281 -3.00 -8.40 22.59
CA ARG A 281 -3.08 -7.79 21.25
C ARG A 281 -4.15 -8.48 20.41
N TRP A 282 -4.93 -7.69 19.67
CA TRP A 282 -5.76 -8.20 18.58
C TRP A 282 -5.18 -7.80 17.23
N ILE A 283 -5.07 -8.74 16.31
CA ILE A 283 -4.50 -8.53 14.97
C ILE A 283 -5.38 -9.19 13.90
N GLN A 284 -5.48 -8.59 12.70
CA GLN A 284 -6.32 -9.07 11.58
C GLN A 284 -5.50 -9.71 10.43
N SER A 285 -4.20 -9.48 10.35
CA SER A 285 -3.35 -10.09 9.30
C SER A 285 -1.90 -10.14 9.73
N HIS A 286 -1.27 -8.97 9.84
CA HIS A 286 0.10 -8.79 10.31
C HIS A 286 0.12 -8.41 11.80
N ARG A 287 1.25 -8.68 12.48
CA ARG A 287 1.41 -8.39 13.91
C ARG A 287 1.47 -6.89 14.21
N TYR A 288 1.94 -6.08 13.24
CA TYR A 288 2.10 -4.64 13.39
C TYR A 288 1.71 -3.87 12.12
N PRO A 289 1.05 -2.70 12.26
CA PRO A 289 0.33 -2.25 13.46
C PRO A 289 -0.86 -3.17 13.82
N ALA A 290 -1.31 -3.16 15.07
CA ALA A 290 -2.37 -4.04 15.59
C ALA A 290 -3.75 -3.37 15.56
N VAL A 291 -4.82 -4.16 15.63
CA VAL A 291 -6.21 -3.66 15.75
C VAL A 291 -6.40 -2.97 17.10
N TYR A 292 -5.84 -3.56 18.16
CA TYR A 292 -5.85 -3.03 19.52
C TYR A 292 -4.71 -3.63 20.35
N VAL A 293 -4.14 -2.83 21.26
CA VAL A 293 -3.08 -3.25 22.19
C VAL A 293 -3.43 -2.83 23.62
N TYR A 294 -3.51 -3.79 24.53
CA TYR A 294 -3.63 -3.59 25.96
C TYR A 294 -2.32 -3.96 26.63
N ALA A 295 -1.73 -3.07 27.43
CA ALA A 295 -0.51 -3.33 28.18
C ALA A 295 -0.50 -2.52 29.47
N ASP A 296 0.05 -3.08 30.55
CA ASP A 296 0.20 -2.39 31.85
C ASP A 296 -1.09 -1.76 32.40
N GLY A 297 -2.25 -2.35 32.11
CA GLY A 297 -3.55 -1.83 32.55
C GLY A 297 -4.17 -0.77 31.65
N GLU A 298 -3.48 -0.35 30.58
CA GLU A 298 -3.90 0.75 29.72
C GLU A 298 -3.89 0.39 28.22
N HIS A 299 -4.51 1.26 27.41
CA HIS A 299 -4.54 1.15 25.95
C HIS A 299 -3.30 1.81 25.33
N VAL A 300 -2.59 1.10 24.45
CA VAL A 300 -1.39 1.62 23.77
C VAL A 300 -1.77 2.15 22.38
N THR A 301 -1.95 3.47 22.26
CA THR A 301 -2.45 4.11 21.04
C THR A 301 -1.44 4.20 19.88
N GLU A 302 -0.14 4.17 20.18
CA GLU A 302 0.92 4.37 19.17
C GLU A 302 1.02 3.20 18.18
N GLU A 303 0.64 2.00 18.62
CA GLU A 303 0.74 0.76 17.85
C GLU A 303 -0.60 0.33 17.23
N GLN A 304 -1.64 1.16 17.39
CA GLN A 304 -2.97 0.92 16.84
C GLN A 304 -3.08 1.40 15.39
N MET A 305 -3.58 0.51 14.52
CA MET A 305 -4.01 0.77 13.16
C MET A 305 -4.96 1.97 13.07
N SER A 306 -4.72 2.86 12.09
CA SER A 306 -5.47 4.11 11.91
C SER A 306 -6.98 3.89 11.76
N GLU A 307 -7.37 2.81 11.10
CA GLU A 307 -8.73 2.46 10.70
C GLU A 307 -9.62 2.10 11.90
N TYR A 308 -8.99 1.71 13.02
CA TYR A 308 -9.66 1.27 14.24
C TYR A 308 -9.67 2.33 15.35
N ARG A 309 -8.91 3.43 15.19
CA ARG A 309 -8.84 4.51 16.19
C ARG A 309 -10.22 5.13 16.42
N GLY A 310 -10.62 5.19 17.69
CA GLY A 310 -11.92 5.72 18.09
C GLY A 310 -13.11 4.79 17.82
N ARG A 311 -12.88 3.60 17.25
CA ARG A 311 -13.89 2.55 17.07
C ARG A 311 -13.75 1.43 18.08
N THR A 312 -12.64 1.33 18.80
CA THR A 312 -12.35 0.18 19.68
C THR A 312 -12.54 0.51 21.17
N VAL A 313 -13.11 -0.43 21.92
CA VAL A 313 -13.21 -0.40 23.38
C VAL A 313 -12.84 -1.77 23.94
N LEU A 314 -11.99 -1.80 24.96
CA LEU A 314 -11.70 -3.03 25.70
C LEU A 314 -12.70 -3.22 26.84
N VAL A 315 -13.32 -4.40 26.90
CA VAL A 315 -14.11 -4.86 28.02
C VAL A 315 -13.23 -5.83 28.83
N ASN A 316 -12.87 -5.41 30.05
CA ASN A 316 -11.91 -6.10 30.93
C ASN A 316 -12.47 -6.44 32.32
N ASP A 317 -13.79 -6.53 32.44
CA ASP A 317 -14.50 -6.89 33.68
C ASP A 317 -14.12 -8.27 34.22
N ALA A 318 -13.81 -9.23 33.34
CA ALA A 318 -13.37 -10.58 33.67
C ALA A 318 -11.85 -10.79 33.46
N ALA A 319 -11.04 -9.73 33.48
CA ALA A 319 -9.60 -9.83 33.28
C ALA A 319 -8.89 -10.67 34.37
N GLU A 320 -9.42 -10.69 35.59
CA GLU A 320 -8.88 -11.50 36.70
C GLU A 320 -9.04 -13.02 36.45
N GLU A 321 -10.02 -13.41 35.64
CA GLU A 321 -10.26 -14.78 35.18
C GLU A 321 -9.52 -15.08 33.87
N GLY A 322 -8.84 -14.08 33.30
CA GLY A 322 -8.11 -14.19 32.04
C GLY A 322 -8.98 -14.04 30.80
N ARG A 323 -10.18 -13.46 30.93
CA ARG A 323 -11.11 -13.22 29.82
C ARG A 323 -11.14 -11.75 29.46
N LEU A 324 -10.89 -11.45 28.19
CA LEU A 324 -10.89 -10.11 27.64
C LEU A 324 -11.68 -10.07 26.33
N THR A 325 -12.44 -9.00 26.13
CA THR A 325 -13.23 -8.80 24.92
C THR A 325 -12.90 -7.45 24.29
N LEU A 326 -12.43 -7.48 23.05
CA LEU A 326 -12.33 -6.28 22.22
C LEU A 326 -13.67 -6.03 21.53
N GLN A 327 -14.26 -4.87 21.79
CA GLN A 327 -15.41 -4.37 21.05
C GLN A 327 -14.95 -3.41 19.96
N ILE A 328 -15.42 -3.61 18.72
CA ILE A 328 -15.17 -2.72 17.59
C ILE A 328 -16.51 -2.18 17.10
N HIS A 329 -16.68 -0.87 17.13
CA HIS A 329 -17.92 -0.19 16.77
C HIS A 329 -18.06 -0.01 15.26
N ASN A 330 -19.31 -0.09 14.79
CA ASN A 330 -19.71 0.20 13.42
C ASN A 330 -18.92 -0.63 12.40
N ALA A 331 -19.25 -1.92 12.29
CA ALA A 331 -18.59 -2.86 11.39
C ALA A 331 -18.62 -2.40 9.93
N THR A 332 -17.50 -2.57 9.25
CA THR A 332 -17.27 -2.21 7.85
C THR A 332 -16.81 -3.44 7.07
N VAL A 333 -16.92 -3.39 5.74
CA VAL A 333 -16.47 -4.50 4.87
C VAL A 333 -15.00 -4.85 5.07
N SER A 334 -14.14 -3.86 5.34
CA SER A 334 -12.70 -4.07 5.60
C SER A 334 -12.41 -4.81 6.91
N ASP A 335 -13.40 -4.92 7.80
CA ASP A 335 -13.22 -5.67 9.04
C ASP A 335 -13.37 -7.19 8.80
N ASP A 336 -13.89 -7.67 7.65
CA ASP A 336 -13.94 -9.11 7.32
C ASP A 336 -12.53 -9.69 7.25
N GLY A 337 -12.33 -10.85 7.87
CA GLY A 337 -11.04 -11.52 7.82
C GLY A 337 -10.77 -12.43 9.00
N GLN A 338 -9.55 -12.94 9.05
CA GLN A 338 -9.08 -13.78 10.14
C GLN A 338 -8.47 -12.90 11.24
N TYR A 339 -8.92 -13.06 12.47
CA TYR A 339 -8.37 -12.37 13.62
C TYR A 339 -7.55 -13.32 14.48
N ARG A 340 -6.57 -12.76 15.19
CA ARG A 340 -5.84 -13.44 16.25
C ARG A 340 -5.85 -12.58 17.50
N CYS A 341 -5.98 -13.22 18.65
CA CYS A 341 -5.74 -12.60 19.94
C CYS A 341 -4.48 -13.21 20.56
N LEU A 342 -3.56 -12.36 21.00
CA LEU A 342 -2.26 -12.76 21.51
C LEU A 342 -2.16 -12.32 22.96
N PHE A 343 -1.83 -13.25 23.85
CA PHE A 343 -1.57 -12.98 25.27
C PHE A 343 -0.10 -13.20 25.53
N GLU A 344 0.57 -12.18 26.02
CA GLU A 344 1.97 -12.22 26.44
C GLU A 344 2.07 -12.64 27.90
N LYS A 345 2.98 -13.58 28.18
CA LYS A 345 3.39 -13.93 29.53
C LYS A 345 4.86 -14.32 29.54
N ASP A 346 5.67 -13.66 30.36
CA ASP A 346 7.08 -13.99 30.59
C ASP A 346 7.95 -14.03 29.31
N GLY A 347 7.68 -13.14 28.35
CA GLY A 347 8.36 -13.02 27.05
C GLY A 347 7.76 -13.87 25.93
N VAL A 348 6.59 -14.47 26.15
CA VAL A 348 6.00 -15.50 25.27
C VAL A 348 4.58 -15.14 24.89
N TYR A 349 4.26 -15.20 23.59
CA TYR A 349 2.87 -15.09 23.17
C TYR A 349 2.21 -16.46 23.04
N GLN A 350 1.03 -16.59 23.62
CA GLN A 350 0.04 -17.61 23.25
C GLN A 350 -1.04 -16.95 22.40
N GLU A 351 -1.62 -17.66 21.44
CA GLU A 351 -2.64 -17.08 20.56
C GLU A 351 -3.80 -18.02 20.25
N ALA A 352 -4.92 -17.43 19.86
CA ALA A 352 -6.01 -18.13 19.19
C ALA A 352 -6.42 -17.36 17.94
N SER A 353 -6.70 -18.12 16.87
CA SER A 353 -7.16 -17.60 15.59
C SER A 353 -8.63 -17.93 15.36
N PHE A 354 -9.37 -17.00 14.77
CA PHE A 354 -10.79 -17.16 14.48
C PHE A 354 -11.20 -16.23 13.33
N ASP A 355 -12.27 -16.58 12.63
CA ASP A 355 -12.74 -15.80 11.49
C ASP A 355 -13.86 -14.84 11.90
N LEU A 356 -13.79 -13.60 11.41
CA LEU A 356 -14.88 -12.63 11.43
C LEU A 356 -15.45 -12.53 10.02
N LYS A 357 -16.76 -12.72 9.91
CA LYS A 357 -17.52 -12.59 8.68
C LYS A 357 -18.48 -11.42 8.76
N VAL A 358 -18.22 -10.41 7.94
CA VAL A 358 -19.08 -9.25 7.81
C VAL A 358 -20.13 -9.54 6.75
N VAL A 359 -21.38 -9.19 7.01
CA VAL A 359 -22.50 -9.37 6.08
C VAL A 359 -23.28 -8.08 5.84
N GLY A 360 -23.46 -7.73 4.58
CA GLY A 360 -24.38 -6.72 4.11
C GLY A 360 -25.64 -7.39 3.58
N LEU A 361 -26.78 -7.13 4.23
CA LEU A 361 -28.09 -7.52 3.69
C LEU A 361 -28.62 -6.35 2.87
N GLY A 362 -28.56 -6.48 1.55
CA GLY A 362 -28.92 -5.39 0.65
C GLY A 362 -30.39 -4.98 0.71
N SER A 363 -30.74 -3.97 -0.06
CA SER A 363 -32.09 -3.44 -0.20
C SER A 363 -33.03 -4.48 -0.83
N SER A 364 -34.34 -4.35 -0.60
CA SER A 364 -35.29 -5.25 -1.29
C SER A 364 -35.20 -5.02 -2.80
N PRO A 365 -35.04 -6.08 -3.62
CA PRO A 365 -34.86 -5.91 -5.06
C PRO A 365 -36.04 -5.17 -5.69
N GLN A 366 -35.77 -4.43 -6.76
CA GLN A 366 -36.77 -3.69 -7.52
C GLN A 366 -36.74 -4.15 -8.97
N ILE A 367 -37.90 -4.50 -9.53
CA ILE A 367 -38.01 -4.91 -10.93
C ILE A 367 -38.56 -3.74 -11.75
N THR A 368 -37.85 -3.34 -12.80
CA THR A 368 -38.21 -2.28 -13.74
C THR A 368 -38.20 -2.78 -15.19
N ILE A 369 -38.83 -2.04 -16.09
CA ILE A 369 -38.88 -2.37 -17.53
C ILE A 369 -37.98 -1.38 -18.28
N LYS A 370 -37.01 -1.88 -19.05
CA LYS A 370 -36.06 -1.02 -19.78
C LYS A 370 -36.48 -0.74 -21.22
N GLU A 371 -36.83 -1.77 -21.98
CA GLU A 371 -37.16 -1.64 -23.40
C GLU A 371 -38.26 -2.63 -23.81
N GLN A 372 -39.14 -2.19 -24.70
CA GLN A 372 -40.17 -3.01 -25.35
C GLN A 372 -40.02 -2.84 -26.86
N LYS A 373 -39.46 -3.85 -27.53
CA LYS A 373 -39.27 -3.87 -28.99
C LYS A 373 -39.79 -5.18 -29.55
N ASP A 374 -40.60 -5.11 -30.60
CA ASP A 374 -41.08 -6.26 -31.38
C ASP A 374 -41.67 -7.44 -30.57
N GLY A 375 -42.27 -7.15 -29.41
CA GLY A 375 -42.89 -8.15 -28.53
C GLY A 375 -41.97 -8.73 -27.45
N GLU A 376 -40.70 -8.32 -27.41
CA GLU A 376 -39.77 -8.65 -26.34
C GLU A 376 -39.72 -7.54 -25.29
N ILE A 377 -39.75 -7.91 -24.01
CA ILE A 377 -39.65 -7.03 -22.85
C ILE A 377 -38.39 -7.40 -22.06
N GLU A 378 -37.51 -6.43 -21.83
CA GLU A 378 -36.38 -6.60 -20.91
C GLU A 378 -36.77 -6.11 -19.49
N LEU A 379 -36.78 -7.06 -18.55
CA LEU A 379 -36.95 -6.79 -17.13
C LEU A 379 -35.59 -6.63 -16.46
N ILE A 380 -35.43 -5.62 -15.61
CA ILE A 380 -34.23 -5.39 -14.82
C ILE A 380 -34.56 -5.50 -13.34
N CYS A 381 -33.87 -6.39 -12.64
CA CYS A 381 -33.88 -6.48 -11.18
C CYS A 381 -32.64 -5.79 -10.63
N SER A 382 -32.82 -4.75 -9.83
CA SER A 382 -31.72 -4.03 -9.16
C SER A 382 -31.82 -4.07 -7.64
N SER A 383 -30.67 -4.12 -6.96
CA SER A 383 -30.58 -4.11 -5.51
C SER A 383 -29.17 -3.68 -5.06
N GLU A 384 -29.06 -3.06 -3.88
CA GLU A 384 -27.80 -2.44 -3.41
C GLU A 384 -27.48 -2.83 -1.97
N GLY A 385 -26.20 -2.78 -1.58
CA GLY A 385 -25.80 -2.94 -0.19
C GLY A 385 -25.50 -4.38 0.23
N TRP A 386 -25.16 -5.25 -0.72
CA TRP A 386 -24.86 -6.65 -0.42
C TRP A 386 -23.38 -6.86 -0.09
N PHE A 387 -23.08 -7.70 0.90
CA PHE A 387 -21.72 -8.16 1.15
C PHE A 387 -21.74 -9.52 1.89
N PRO A 388 -20.90 -10.50 1.54
CA PRO A 388 -20.03 -10.53 0.36
C PRO A 388 -20.87 -10.60 -0.93
N GLU A 389 -20.24 -10.94 -2.06
CA GLU A 389 -20.92 -11.09 -3.35
C GLU A 389 -22.18 -11.98 -3.20
N PRO A 390 -23.40 -11.47 -3.48
CA PRO A 390 -24.64 -12.21 -3.28
C PRO A 390 -24.92 -13.23 -4.39
N HIS A 391 -25.88 -14.12 -4.18
CA HIS A 391 -26.38 -15.03 -5.21
C HIS A 391 -27.71 -14.54 -5.77
N VAL A 392 -27.84 -14.51 -7.10
CA VAL A 392 -29.02 -13.98 -7.79
C VAL A 392 -29.68 -15.09 -8.62
N LYS A 393 -31.01 -15.17 -8.57
CA LYS A 393 -31.80 -16.16 -9.30
C LYS A 393 -33.11 -15.55 -9.80
N TRP A 394 -33.44 -15.78 -11.07
CA TRP A 394 -34.79 -15.59 -11.59
C TRP A 394 -35.58 -16.90 -11.47
N LYS A 395 -36.85 -16.81 -11.08
CA LYS A 395 -37.77 -17.95 -10.93
C LYS A 395 -39.09 -17.67 -11.66
N ASP A 396 -39.69 -18.70 -12.26
CA ASP A 396 -41.10 -18.65 -12.72
C ASP A 396 -42.08 -18.91 -11.56
N MET A 397 -43.39 -18.99 -11.85
CA MET A 397 -44.43 -19.25 -10.84
C MET A 397 -44.30 -20.61 -10.18
N GLU A 398 -43.77 -21.59 -10.89
CA GLU A 398 -43.52 -22.95 -10.41
C GLU A 398 -42.22 -23.03 -9.61
N GLY A 399 -41.48 -21.93 -9.47
CA GLY A 399 -40.23 -21.83 -8.73
C GLY A 399 -39.01 -22.36 -9.50
N LYS A 400 -39.15 -22.64 -10.80
CA LYS A 400 -38.06 -23.13 -11.64
C LYS A 400 -37.14 -21.97 -12.03
N ILE A 401 -35.84 -22.24 -11.98
CA ILE A 401 -34.80 -21.25 -12.29
C ILE A 401 -34.85 -20.90 -13.79
N ILE A 402 -34.90 -19.60 -14.07
CA ILE A 402 -34.81 -19.02 -15.41
C ILE A 402 -33.40 -18.42 -15.58
N PRO A 403 -32.69 -18.71 -16.68
CA PRO A 403 -31.38 -18.09 -16.93
C PRO A 403 -31.54 -16.59 -17.16
N ALA A 404 -30.69 -15.79 -16.52
CA ALA A 404 -30.61 -14.35 -16.76
C ALA A 404 -30.09 -14.08 -18.18
N PHE A 405 -30.55 -12.99 -18.77
CA PHE A 405 -30.01 -12.45 -20.02
C PHE A 405 -28.66 -11.74 -19.79
N SER A 406 -28.57 -10.99 -18.69
CA SER A 406 -27.32 -10.41 -18.21
C SER A 406 -27.30 -10.35 -16.68
N GLU A 407 -26.11 -10.35 -16.10
CA GLU A 407 -25.88 -10.18 -14.67
C GLU A 407 -24.61 -9.35 -14.49
N VAL A 408 -24.75 -8.21 -13.81
CA VAL A 408 -23.68 -7.26 -13.56
C VAL A 408 -23.68 -6.96 -12.06
N MET A 409 -22.52 -7.13 -11.45
CA MET A 409 -22.28 -6.84 -10.05
C MET A 409 -21.17 -5.80 -9.99
N THR A 410 -21.45 -4.67 -9.34
CA THR A 410 -20.50 -3.57 -9.20
C THR A 410 -20.24 -3.31 -7.74
N GLU A 411 -18.97 -3.12 -7.38
CA GLU A 411 -18.56 -2.82 -6.02
C GLU A 411 -18.52 -1.30 -5.82
N GLY A 412 -19.25 -0.82 -4.80
CA GLY A 412 -19.26 0.60 -4.42
C GLY A 412 -18.05 1.01 -3.58
N SER A 413 -17.95 2.31 -3.26
CA SER A 413 -16.83 2.90 -2.50
C SER A 413 -16.64 2.36 -1.07
N HIS A 414 -17.59 1.59 -0.55
CA HIS A 414 -17.56 0.97 0.78
C HIS A 414 -17.48 -0.56 0.73
N GLY A 415 -17.14 -1.14 -0.42
CA GLY A 415 -17.02 -2.60 -0.62
C GLY A 415 -18.36 -3.34 -0.72
N LEU A 416 -19.48 -2.60 -0.71
CA LEU A 416 -20.82 -3.18 -0.86
C LEU A 416 -21.19 -3.33 -2.34
N PHE A 417 -21.78 -4.47 -2.68
CA PHE A 417 -22.21 -4.80 -4.04
C PHE A 417 -23.56 -4.18 -4.39
N HIS A 418 -23.61 -3.58 -5.58
CA HIS A 418 -24.82 -3.28 -6.34
C HIS A 418 -25.01 -4.37 -7.40
N VAL A 419 -26.20 -4.96 -7.40
CA VAL A 419 -26.63 -6.04 -8.27
C VAL A 419 -27.59 -5.48 -9.31
N GLU A 420 -27.30 -5.74 -10.59
CA GLU A 420 -28.23 -5.51 -11.69
C GLU A 420 -28.27 -6.76 -12.58
N THR A 421 -29.43 -7.43 -12.66
CA THR A 421 -29.64 -8.56 -13.57
C THR A 421 -30.81 -8.30 -14.49
N SER A 422 -30.72 -8.73 -15.74
CA SER A 422 -31.81 -8.61 -16.70
C SER A 422 -32.35 -9.94 -17.21
N LEU A 423 -33.64 -9.95 -17.54
CA LEU A 423 -34.36 -11.09 -18.10
C LEU A 423 -35.13 -10.64 -19.34
N LEU A 424 -34.93 -11.35 -20.46
CA LEU A 424 -35.63 -11.11 -21.72
C LEU A 424 -36.89 -11.99 -21.80
N VAL A 425 -38.03 -11.37 -22.06
CA VAL A 425 -39.35 -12.02 -22.08
C VAL A 425 -40.00 -11.83 -23.45
N THR A 426 -40.25 -12.93 -24.17
CA THR A 426 -40.67 -12.91 -25.60
C THR A 426 -42.14 -13.24 -25.85
N ASN A 427 -42.90 -13.65 -24.82
CA ASN A 427 -44.31 -14.03 -24.95
C ASN A 427 -45.14 -13.37 -23.84
N SER A 428 -46.11 -12.53 -24.23
CA SER A 428 -46.82 -11.55 -23.39
C SER A 428 -48.09 -12.05 -22.71
N SER A 429 -48.41 -13.34 -22.82
CA SER A 429 -49.60 -13.91 -22.18
C SER A 429 -49.28 -14.36 -20.76
N ILE A 430 -49.35 -13.40 -19.82
CA ILE A 430 -49.15 -13.54 -18.37
C ILE A 430 -47.75 -14.05 -18.00
N VAL A 431 -46.86 -13.11 -17.69
CA VAL A 431 -45.51 -13.42 -17.19
C VAL A 431 -45.45 -13.01 -15.73
N ASN A 432 -45.30 -14.02 -14.87
CA ASN A 432 -45.10 -13.88 -13.45
C ASN A 432 -43.70 -14.41 -13.13
N VAL A 433 -42.80 -13.50 -12.81
CA VAL A 433 -41.40 -13.83 -12.51
C VAL A 433 -41.01 -13.27 -11.16
N THR A 434 -40.09 -13.97 -10.51
CA THR A 434 -39.53 -13.59 -9.23
C THR A 434 -38.03 -13.46 -9.36
N CYS A 435 -37.48 -12.30 -9.03
CA CYS A 435 -36.06 -12.11 -8.81
C CYS A 435 -35.78 -12.39 -7.33
N THR A 436 -34.83 -13.28 -7.03
CA THR A 436 -34.39 -13.64 -5.68
C THR A 436 -32.91 -13.33 -5.54
N ILE A 437 -32.53 -12.63 -4.47
CA ILE A 437 -31.14 -12.32 -4.12
C ILE A 437 -30.89 -12.81 -2.69
N SER A 438 -29.84 -13.61 -2.48
CA SER A 438 -29.50 -14.16 -1.16
C SER A 438 -28.04 -13.92 -0.81
N ASN A 439 -27.76 -13.77 0.48
CA ASN A 439 -26.39 -13.68 0.98
C ASN A 439 -25.83 -15.10 1.18
N PRO A 440 -24.57 -15.41 0.81
CA PRO A 440 -24.02 -16.76 0.94
C PRO A 440 -23.76 -17.21 2.39
N HIS A 441 -23.74 -16.28 3.35
CA HIS A 441 -23.49 -16.55 4.77
C HIS A 441 -24.75 -16.45 5.64
N LEU A 442 -25.89 -16.05 5.06
CA LEU A 442 -27.17 -16.01 5.75
C LEU A 442 -28.17 -16.90 5.01
N ASP A 443 -28.99 -17.63 5.75
CA ASP A 443 -30.16 -18.33 5.18
C ASP A 443 -31.33 -17.36 4.85
N GLU A 444 -31.02 -16.06 4.65
CA GLU A 444 -31.98 -15.00 4.33
C GLU A 444 -31.92 -14.64 2.84
N GLU A 445 -33.07 -14.66 2.16
CA GLU A 445 -33.23 -14.20 0.78
C GLU A 445 -34.22 -13.04 0.69
N LYS A 446 -33.95 -12.08 -0.23
CA LYS A 446 -34.88 -11.01 -0.59
C LYS A 446 -35.38 -11.24 -2.00
N MET A 447 -36.67 -11.01 -2.22
CA MET A 447 -37.29 -11.27 -3.51
C MET A 447 -38.20 -10.12 -3.97
N ALA A 448 -38.34 -10.00 -5.28
CA ALA A 448 -39.25 -9.09 -5.93
C ALA A 448 -40.05 -9.87 -6.98
N ASN A 449 -41.35 -9.62 -7.02
CA ASN A 449 -42.26 -10.27 -7.94
C ASN A 449 -42.71 -9.26 -9.00
N PHE A 450 -42.78 -9.70 -10.24
CA PHE A 450 -43.29 -8.92 -11.35
C PHE A 450 -44.37 -9.71 -12.09
N SER A 451 -45.49 -9.05 -12.38
CA SER A 451 -46.64 -9.63 -13.06
C SER A 451 -47.13 -8.70 -14.17
N LEU A 452 -47.11 -9.19 -15.41
CA LEU A 452 -47.75 -8.52 -16.55
C LEU A 452 -49.25 -8.84 -16.56
N SER A 453 -50.08 -7.92 -16.06
CA SER A 453 -51.54 -7.95 -16.27
C SER A 453 -51.89 -7.14 -17.52
N GLU A 454 -52.76 -7.67 -18.39
CA GLU A 454 -53.34 -6.89 -19.49
C GLU A 454 -53.93 -5.57 -18.97
N PRO A 455 -53.81 -4.44 -19.70
CA PRO A 455 -54.57 -3.25 -19.36
C PRO A 455 -56.05 -3.62 -19.40
N MET A 456 -56.75 -3.48 -18.28
CA MET A 456 -58.19 -3.70 -18.17
C MET A 456 -58.98 -2.69 -19.02
N MET A 457 -58.95 -2.82 -20.35
CA MET A 457 -59.87 -2.16 -21.27
C MET A 457 -61.20 -2.92 -21.26
N ASN A 458 -61.85 -2.98 -20.11
CA ASN A 458 -63.19 -3.53 -19.99
C ASN A 458 -64.24 -2.44 -20.37
N PHE A 459 -64.11 -1.85 -21.55
CA PHE A 459 -65.21 -1.09 -22.14
C PHE A 459 -66.24 -2.09 -22.65
N SER A 460 -67.14 -2.49 -21.74
CA SER A 460 -68.26 -3.34 -22.08
C SER A 460 -69.09 -2.64 -23.16
N TRP A 461 -68.98 -3.10 -24.41
CA TRP A 461 -69.82 -2.69 -25.54
C TRP A 461 -71.33 -2.70 -25.20
N LYS A 462 -71.73 -3.49 -24.20
CA LYS A 462 -73.08 -3.49 -23.62
C LYS A 462 -73.46 -2.12 -23.04
N ILE A 463 -72.53 -1.39 -22.40
CA ILE A 463 -72.77 -0.04 -21.86
C ILE A 463 -73.01 0.97 -22.99
N VAL A 464 -72.22 0.89 -24.07
CA VAL A 464 -72.43 1.71 -25.26
C VAL A 464 -73.79 1.39 -25.91
N LEU A 465 -74.15 0.10 -26.00
CA LEU A 465 -75.47 -0.32 -26.50
C LEU A 465 -76.62 0.20 -25.62
N ILE A 466 -76.48 0.16 -24.30
CA ILE A 466 -77.47 0.68 -23.34
C ILE A 466 -77.61 2.20 -23.49
N LEU A 467 -76.50 2.94 -23.62
CA LEU A 467 -76.51 4.39 -23.84
C LEU A 467 -77.15 4.77 -25.18
N VAL A 468 -76.86 4.02 -26.25
CA VAL A 468 -77.49 4.22 -27.57
C VAL A 468 -78.98 3.92 -27.53
N LEU A 469 -79.40 2.87 -26.83
CA LEU A 469 -80.82 2.54 -26.65
C LEU A 469 -81.56 3.58 -25.79
N LEU A 470 -80.93 4.09 -24.73
CA LEU A 470 -81.47 5.18 -23.91
C LEU A 470 -81.61 6.49 -24.70
N LEU A 471 -80.61 6.83 -25.53
CA LEU A 471 -80.67 7.98 -26.43
C LEU A 471 -81.76 7.82 -27.49
N ALA A 472 -81.91 6.64 -28.09
CA ALA A 472 -82.98 6.36 -29.04
C ALA A 472 -84.37 6.47 -28.39
N ALA A 473 -84.53 5.99 -27.15
CA ALA A 473 -85.76 6.14 -26.38
C ALA A 473 -86.07 7.61 -26.04
N LEU A 474 -85.06 8.39 -25.66
CA LEU A 474 -85.19 9.84 -25.41
C LEU A 474 -85.59 10.60 -26.67
N VAL A 475 -84.97 10.31 -27.81
CA VAL A 475 -85.35 10.92 -29.11
C VAL A 475 -86.77 10.52 -29.53
N GLY A 476 -87.16 9.27 -29.27
CA GLY A 476 -88.53 8.79 -29.48
C GLY A 476 -89.56 9.51 -28.59
N LEU A 477 -89.23 9.77 -27.33
CA LEU A 477 -90.09 10.50 -26.39
C LEU A 477 -90.22 11.99 -26.73
N VAL A 478 -89.15 12.62 -27.22
CA VAL A 478 -89.18 14.02 -27.68
C VAL A 478 -90.01 14.15 -28.96
N LYS A 479 -89.94 13.21 -29.90
CA LYS A 479 -90.79 13.22 -31.10
C LYS A 479 -92.28 13.00 -30.78
N ARG A 480 -92.61 12.21 -29.76
CA ARG A 480 -94.01 11.93 -29.36
C ARG A 480 -94.70 13.09 -28.65
N LYS A 481 -93.95 14.10 -28.18
CA LYS A 481 -94.48 15.32 -27.53
C LYS A 481 -94.68 16.51 -28.50
N SER A 482 -94.40 16.33 -29.80
CA SER A 482 -94.41 17.39 -30.82
C SER A 482 -95.52 17.24 -31.88
N TRP A 483 -96.49 16.35 -31.69
CA TRP A 483 -97.67 16.21 -32.57
C TRP A 483 -98.96 16.15 -31.75
#